data_AF-A0A1E5JMK2-F1
#
_entry.id   AF-A0A1E5JMK2-F1
#
_cell.length_a   1.000
_cell.length_b   1.000
_cell.length_c   1.000
_cell.angle_alpha   90.00
_cell.angle_beta   90.00
_cell.angle_gamma   90.00
#
_symmetry.space_group_name_H-M   'P 1'
#
loop_
_entity.id
_entity.type
_entity.pdbx_description
1 polymer ?
#
loop_
_entity_poly.entity_id
_entity_poly.type
_entity_poly.pdbx_seq_one_letter_code
_entity_poly.pdbx_strand_id
1 'polypeptide(L)' 'MNKQAIIIGISGPSASGKSLLANTIVNELGSEQVVVISEDAYYKDNGHLPFPEREKINYDHPDSLIMHCFANIYVN' A
#
# COMPACT_ATOMS: atom_id res chain seq x y z
N MET A 1 -19.83 20.37 -7.98
CA MET A 1 -20.01 19.59 -6.73
C MET A 1 -18.63 19.16 -6.27
N ASN A 2 -18.18 19.57 -5.09
CA ASN A 2 -16.96 19.01 -4.51
C ASN A 2 -17.29 17.59 -4.03
N LYS A 3 -16.80 16.57 -4.73
CA LYS A 3 -16.82 15.20 -4.21
C LYS A 3 -15.83 15.16 -3.04
N GLN A 4 -16.33 15.01 -1.81
CA GLN A 4 -15.47 14.70 -0.68
C GLN A 4 -15.07 13.23 -0.77
N ALA A 5 -13.78 12.97 -0.90
CA ALA A 5 -13.22 11.63 -0.79
C ALA A 5 -13.07 11.25 0.70
N ILE A 6 -13.38 9.99 1.03
CA ILE A 6 -13.14 9.43 2.36
C ILE A 6 -11.89 8.55 2.26
N ILE A 7 -10.91 8.81 3.11
CA ILE A 7 -9.67 8.02 3.20
C ILE A 7 -9.78 7.09 4.41
N ILE A 8 -9.61 5.79 4.17
CA ILE A 8 -9.62 4.76 5.22
C ILE A 8 -8.24 4.11 5.22
N GLY A 9 -7.49 4.27 6.32
CA GLY A 9 -6.23 3.56 6.54
C GLY A 9 -6.48 2.19 7.18
N ILE A 10 -5.95 1.13 6.57
CA ILE A 10 -6.01 -0.24 7.12
C ILE A 10 -4.59 -0.65 7.53
N SER A 11 -4.34 -0.75 8.84
CA SER A 11 -3.02 -1.11 9.41
C SER A 11 -3.12 -2.35 10.29
N GLY A 12 -1.98 -2.99 10.56
CA GLY A 12 -1.88 -4.23 11.35
C GLY A 12 -0.73 -5.15 10.92
N PRO A 13 -0.43 -6.21 11.70
CA PRO A 13 0.69 -7.10 11.42
C PRO A 13 0.52 -7.87 10.11
N SER A 14 1.62 -8.43 9.58
CA SER A 14 1.54 -9.33 8.43
C SER A 14 0.60 -10.50 8.73
N ALA A 15 -0.11 -10.98 7.69
CA ALA A 15 -1.13 -12.03 7.78
C ALA A 15 -2.34 -11.76 8.71
N SER A 16 -2.56 -10.52 9.17
CA SER A 16 -3.74 -10.18 10.00
C SER A 16 -5.06 -10.04 9.24
N GLY A 17 -5.06 -10.20 7.92
CA GLY A 17 -6.26 -10.08 7.08
C GLY A 17 -6.53 -8.69 6.49
N LYS A 18 -5.58 -7.75 6.54
CA LYS A 18 -5.73 -6.40 5.94
C LYS A 18 -6.17 -6.43 4.47
N SER A 19 -5.48 -7.23 3.65
CA SER A 19 -5.76 -7.34 2.22
C SER A 19 -7.13 -7.98 1.97
N LEU A 20 -7.55 -8.93 2.83
CA LEU A 20 -8.88 -9.53 2.76
C LEU A 20 -9.95 -8.47 3.04
N LEU A 21 -9.78 -7.68 4.11
CA LEU A 21 -10.71 -6.60 4.45
C LEU A 21 -10.85 -5.59 3.30
N ALA A 22 -9.72 -5.11 2.76
CA ALA A 22 -9.71 -4.16 1.65
C ALA A 22 -10.44 -4.70 0.41
N ASN A 23 -10.18 -5.96 0.03
CA ASN A 23 -10.83 -6.60 -1.11
C ASN A 23 -12.33 -6.81 -0.88
N THR A 24 -12.74 -7.20 0.33
CA THR A 24 -14.17 -7.33 0.67
C THR A 24 -14.89 -5.99 0.53
N ILE A 25 -14.29 -4.88 0.99
CA ILE A 25 -14.89 -3.54 0.84
C ILE A 25 -15.10 -3.19 -0.64
N VAL A 26 -14.11 -3.45 -1.51
CA VAL A 26 -14.24 -3.23 -2.96
C VAL A 26 -15.32 -4.10 -3.57
N ASN A 27 -15.41 -5.37 -3.17
CA ASN A 27 -16.41 -6.30 -3.68
C ASN A 27 -17.85 -5.89 -3.31
N GLU A 28 -18.05 -5.37 -2.10
CA GLU A 28 -19.38 -4.95 -1.61
C GLU A 28 -19.82 -3.59 -2.18
N LEU A 29 -18.90 -2.63 -2.34
CA LEU A 29 -19.22 -1.27 -2.79
C LEU A 29 -19.07 -1.06 -4.31
N GLY A 30 -18.39 -1.98 -4.99
CA GLY A 30 -18.08 -1.90 -6.41
C GLY A 30 -16.84 -1.04 -6.70
N SER A 31 -16.08 -1.45 -7.72
CA SER A 31 -14.83 -0.79 -8.15
C SER A 31 -15.01 0.62 -8.72
N GLU A 32 -16.24 1.02 -9.04
CA GLU A 32 -16.59 2.36 -9.52
C GLU A 32 -16.53 3.41 -8.39
N GLN A 33 -16.65 2.98 -7.12
CA GLN A 33 -16.76 3.85 -5.96
C GLN A 33 -15.56 3.80 -5.03
N VAL A 34 -14.79 2.70 -5.07
CA VAL A 34 -13.69 2.45 -4.14
C VAL A 34 -12.43 2.07 -4.90
N VAL A 35 -11.33 2.72 -4.52
CA VAL A 35 -9.97 2.39 -4.97
C VAL A 35 -9.17 1.92 -3.77
N VAL A 36 -8.48 0.79 -3.90
CA VAL A 36 -7.53 0.29 -2.90
C VAL A 36 -6.11 0.59 -3.36
N ILE A 37 -5.36 1.26 -2.50
CA ILE A 37 -3.94 1.53 -2.68
C ILE A 37 -3.21 0.73 -1.60
N SER A 38 -2.34 -0.19 -2.01
CA SER A 38 -1.52 -0.96 -1.08
C SER A 38 -0.15 -0.31 -0.93
N GLU A 39 0.27 -0.07 0.31
CA GLU A 39 1.62 0.43 0.63
C GLU A 39 2.72 -0.54 0.17
N ASP A 40 2.41 -1.86 0.14
CA ASP A 40 3.35 -2.89 -0.31
C ASP A 40 3.79 -2.70 -1.78
N ALA A 41 2.98 -2.00 -2.60
CA ALA A 41 3.31 -1.70 -3.98
C ALA A 41 4.38 -0.60 -4.13
N TYR A 42 4.75 0.08 -3.03
CA TYR A 42 5.68 1.20 -3.02
C TYR A 42 7.01 0.87 -2.33
N TYR A 43 7.27 -0.40 -2.02
CA TYR A 43 8.63 -0.83 -1.66
C TYR A 43 9.59 -0.61 -2.83
N LYS A 44 10.82 -0.19 -2.52
CA LYS A 44 11.90 -0.06 -3.50
C LYS A 44 12.20 -1.42 -4.11
N ASP A 45 12.25 -1.47 -5.45
CA ASP A 45 12.63 -2.69 -6.17
C ASP A 45 14.13 -2.96 -6.03
N ASN A 46 14.43 -4.02 -5.27
CA ASN A 46 15.78 -4.51 -5.04
C ASN A 46 16.10 -5.77 -5.85
N GLY A 47 15.30 -6.09 -6.88
CA GLY A 47 15.47 -7.28 -7.73
C GLY A 47 16.81 -7.31 -8.49
N HIS A 48 17.47 -6.17 -8.63
CA HIS A 48 18.81 -6.04 -9.19
C HIS A 48 19.93 -6.56 -8.26
N LEU A 49 19.65 -6.74 -6.96
CA LEU A 49 20.64 -7.21 -5.99
C LEU A 49 20.68 -8.75 -5.89
N PRO A 50 21.86 -9.35 -5.67
CA PRO A 50 21.98 -10.78 -5.37
C PRO A 50 21.15 -11.20 -4.14
N PHE A 51 20.68 -12.44 -4.10
CA PHE A 51 19.87 -12.96 -2.99
C PHE A 51 20.48 -12.72 -1.59
N PRO A 52 21.79 -12.96 -1.35
CA PRO A 52 22.41 -12.73 -0.04
C PRO A 52 22.44 -11.25 0.39
N GLU A 53 22.33 -10.32 -0.55
CA GLU A 53 22.25 -8.88 -0.24
C GLU A 53 20.81 -8.46 0.02
N ARG A 54 19.85 -9.05 -0.70
CA ARG A 54 18.41 -8.81 -0.46
C ARG A 54 17.96 -9.24 0.93
N GLU A 55 18.52 -10.33 1.47
CA GLU A 55 18.20 -10.79 2.84
C GLU A 55 18.65 -9.81 3.94
N LYS A 56 19.59 -8.91 3.65
CA LYS A 56 20.08 -7.93 4.63
C LYS A 56 19.21 -6.68 4.71
N ILE A 57 18.24 -6.54 3.81
CA ILE A 57 17.39 -5.36 3.71
C ILE A 57 16.31 -5.43 4.80
N ASN A 58 16.26 -4.39 5.63
CA ASN A 58 15.18 -4.19 6.58
C ASN A 58 14.01 -3.50 5.87
N TYR A 59 12.98 -4.28 5.51
CA TYR A 59 11.78 -3.75 4.85
C TYR A 59 10.91 -2.92 5.81
N ASP A 60 11.07 -3.05 7.12
CA ASP A 60 10.34 -2.23 8.10
C ASP A 60 10.96 -0.83 8.30
N HIS A 61 12.11 -0.55 7.67
CA HIS A 61 12.75 0.76 7.74
C HIS A 61 12.07 1.75 6.77
N PRO A 62 11.79 3.01 7.16
CA PRO A 62 11.13 3.99 6.28
C PRO A 62 11.85 4.21 4.94
N ASP A 63 13.17 4.00 4.88
CA ASP A 63 13.95 4.08 3.63
C ASP A 63 13.64 2.96 2.64
N SER A 64 12.95 1.88 3.03
CA SER A 64 12.53 0.82 2.11
C SER A 64 11.38 1.25 1.20
N LEU A 65 10.68 2.34 1.54
CA LEU A 65 9.49 2.84 0.87
C LEU A 65 9.79 4.06 -0.02
N ILE A 66 9.07 4.16 -1.14
CA ILE A 66 9.04 5.37 -1.98
C ILE A 66 7.93 6.30 -1.47
N MET A 67 8.11 6.83 -0.26
CA MET A 67 7.10 7.60 0.48
C MET A 67 6.54 8.80 -0.31
N HIS A 68 7.37 9.46 -1.13
CA HIS A 68 6.94 10.59 -1.95
C HIS A 68 5.90 10.19 -3.01
N CYS A 69 6.04 9.03 -3.64
CA CYS A 69 5.08 8.54 -4.64
C CYS A 69 3.75 8.17 -3.99
N PHE A 70 3.78 7.58 -2.78
CA PHE A 70 2.58 7.20 -2.04
C PHE A 70 1.76 8.43 -1.59
N ALA A 71 2.42 9.45 -1.03
CA ALA A 71 1.74 10.65 -0.51
C ALA A 71 0.99 11.45 -1.59
N ASN A 72 1.53 11.52 -2.81
CA ASN A 72 0.93 12.30 -3.91
C ASN A 72 -0.40 11.73 -4.43
N ILE A 73 -0.75 10.49 -4.06
CA ILE A 73 -2.01 9.86 -4.47
C ILE A 73 -3.21 10.48 -3.73
N TYR A 74 -2.99 10.98 -2.51
CA TYR A 74 -4.06 11.52 -1.66
C TYR A 74 -4.35 13.01 -1.89
N VAL A 75 -3.59 13.69 -2.75
CA VAL A 75 -3.60 15.17 -2.90
C VAL A 75 -4.18 15.63 -4.25
N ASN A 76 -4.83 14.75 -5.03
CA ASN A 76 -5.53 15.14 -6.26
C ASN A 76 -7.05 15.21 -6.07
#